data_AF-A0A7G1IUB1-F1
#
_entry.id   AF-A0A7G1IUB1-F1
#
_cell.length_a   1.000
_cell.length_b   1.000
_cell.length_c   1.000
_cell.angle_alpha   90.00
_cell.angle_beta   90.00
_cell.angle_gamma   90.00
#
_symmetry.space_group_name_H-M   'P 1'
#
loop_
_entity.id
_entity.type
_entity.pdbx_description
1 polymer ?
#
loop_
_entity_poly.entity_id
_entity_poly.type
_entity_poly.pdbx_seq_one_letter_code
_entity_poly.pdbx_strand_id
1 'polypeptide(L)'
;MTFDLTPTAAQHDLARRTHEFAEEVIRPVALDYDQRQEFPWPVLEEAARRGFYSPLFYRDLIGDPTGLSLPMFMEELFWGCAGIGLAIVMPALALSAIGQAASRNRCCSGRRNVSAPQVI
;
A
#
# COMPACT_ATOMS: atom_id res chain seq x y z
N MET A 1 28.52 -7.34 -7.42
CA MET A 1 27.06 -7.22 -7.57
C MET A 1 26.83 -6.11 -8.58
N THR A 2 26.28 -6.45 -9.74
CA THR A 2 25.91 -5.44 -10.76
C THR A 2 24.57 -4.85 -10.34
N PHE A 3 24.50 -3.52 -10.27
CA PHE A 3 23.27 -2.79 -9.99
C PHE A 3 22.43 -2.76 -11.26
N ASP A 4 21.23 -3.34 -11.21
CA ASP A 4 20.28 -3.41 -12.32
C ASP A 4 18.94 -2.80 -11.88
N LEU A 5 18.44 -1.86 -12.68
CA LEU A 5 17.20 -1.12 -12.45
C LEU A 5 16.17 -1.37 -13.55
N THR A 6 16.39 -2.37 -14.41
CA THR A 6 15.50 -2.64 -15.53
C THR A 6 14.17 -3.18 -15.00
N PRO A 7 13.05 -2.47 -15.18
CA PRO A 7 11.77 -2.93 -14.65
C PRO A 7 11.24 -4.11 -15.45
N THR A 8 10.51 -4.98 -14.76
CA THR A 8 9.79 -6.09 -15.39
C THR A 8 8.47 -5.61 -15.99
N ALA A 9 7.88 -6.41 -16.88
CA ALA A 9 6.56 -6.12 -17.45
C ALA A 9 5.46 -5.99 -16.36
N ALA A 10 5.56 -6.77 -15.27
CA ALA A 10 4.63 -6.69 -14.15
C ALA A 10 4.75 -5.37 -13.38
N GLN A 11 5.98 -4.84 -13.24
CA GLN A 11 6.22 -3.53 -12.62
C GLN A 11 5.73 -2.37 -13.48
N HIS A 12 5.88 -2.47 -14.81
CA HIS A 12 5.25 -1.52 -15.73
C HIS A 12 3.72 -1.55 -15.65
N ASP A 13 3.13 -2.74 -15.55
CA ASP A 13 1.68 -2.87 -15.37
C ASP A 13 1.20 -2.29 -14.04
N LEU A 14 1.95 -2.52 -12.95
CA LEU A 14 1.71 -1.91 -11.65
C LEU A 14 1.70 -0.38 -11.76
N ALA A 15 2.76 0.21 -12.30
CA ALA A 15 2.87 1.66 -12.45
C ALA A 15 1.72 2.23 -13.30
N ARG A 16 1.40 1.61 -14.44
CA ARG A 16 0.29 2.03 -15.30
C ARG A 16 -1.04 2.03 -14.55
N ARG A 17 -1.38 0.94 -13.84
CA ARG A 17 -2.65 0.85 -13.10
C ARG A 17 -2.72 1.86 -11.95
N THR A 18 -1.59 2.14 -11.31
CA THR A 18 -1.53 3.15 -10.26
C THR A 18 -1.63 4.56 -10.83
N HIS A 19 -1.02 4.83 -11.98
CA HIS A 19 -1.15 6.10 -12.70
C HIS A 19 -2.60 6.37 -13.10
N GLU A 20 -3.29 5.38 -13.68
CA GLU A 20 -4.71 5.48 -14.04
C GLU A 20 -5.57 5.83 -12.81
N PHE A 21 -5.31 5.21 -11.66
CA PHE A 21 -5.99 5.58 -10.42
C PHE A 21 -5.67 7.00 -9.94
N ALA A 22 -4.41 7.41 -10.03
CA ALA A 22 -3.99 8.75 -9.64
C ALA A 22 -4.61 9.83 -10.53
N GLU A 23 -4.66 9.61 -11.84
CA GLU A 23 -5.26 10.51 -12.83
C GLU A 23 -6.78 10.60 -12.69
N GLU A 24 -7.47 9.46 -12.59
CA GLU A 24 -8.94 9.41 -12.59
C GLU A 24 -9.56 9.78 -11.24
N VAL A 25 -8.89 9.43 -10.13
CA VAL A 25 -9.52 9.48 -8.80
C VAL A 25 -8.87 10.51 -7.89
N ILE A 26 -7.53 10.58 -7.85
CA ILE A 26 -6.83 11.45 -6.90
C ILE A 26 -6.76 12.89 -7.41
N ARG A 27 -6.20 13.08 -8.62
CA ARG A 27 -5.87 14.40 -9.16
C ARG A 27 -7.09 15.35 -9.29
N PRO A 28 -8.29 14.88 -9.69
CA PRO A 28 -9.45 15.77 -9.83
C PRO A 28 -9.92 16.39 -8.51
N VAL A 29 -9.70 15.69 -7.40
CA VAL A 29 -10.16 16.11 -6.05
C VAL A 29 -9.02 16.65 -5.18
N ALA A 30 -7.77 16.58 -5.65
CA ALA A 30 -6.58 16.92 -4.87
C ALA A 30 -6.62 18.35 -4.29
N LEU A 31 -6.99 19.33 -5.11
CA LEU A 31 -7.04 20.73 -4.68
C LEU A 31 -8.15 21.00 -3.67
N ASP A 32 -9.32 20.38 -3.84
CA ASP A 32 -10.46 20.52 -2.92
C ASP A 32 -10.11 19.98 -1.53
N TYR A 33 -9.53 18.77 -1.48
CA TYR A 33 -9.12 18.16 -0.21
C TYR A 33 -7.93 18.87 0.44
N ASP A 34 -6.99 19.43 -0.33
CA ASP A 34 -5.90 20.25 0.20
C ASP A 34 -6.43 21.51 0.91
N GLN A 35 -7.40 22.19 0.30
CA GLN A 35 -8.02 23.40 0.86
C GLN A 35 -8.90 23.09 2.08
N ARG A 36 -9.68 22.01 2.03
CA ARG A 36 -10.61 21.64 3.10
C ARG A 36 -9.93 20.95 4.27
N GLN A 37 -8.74 20.37 4.06
CA GLN A 37 -8.00 19.61 5.07
C GLN A 37 -8.82 18.47 5.70
N GLU A 38 -9.71 17.87 4.91
CA GLU A 38 -10.57 16.76 5.33
C GLU A 38 -10.00 15.41 4.88
N PHE A 39 -10.41 14.34 5.57
CA PHE A 39 -9.98 12.99 5.21
C PHE A 39 -10.74 12.48 3.96
N PRO A 40 -10.05 11.99 2.92
CA PRO A 40 -10.64 11.63 1.65
C PRO A 40 -11.22 10.20 1.65
N TRP A 41 -12.27 9.95 2.44
CA TRP A 41 -12.94 8.64 2.54
C TRP A 41 -13.33 8.04 1.18
N PRO A 42 -13.94 8.79 0.24
CA PRO A 42 -14.34 8.21 -1.04
C PRO A 42 -13.17 7.71 -1.88
N VAL A 43 -12.02 8.41 -1.81
CA VAL A 43 -10.80 8.01 -2.52
C VAL A 43 -10.20 6.75 -1.88
N LEU A 44 -10.22 6.66 -0.56
CA LEU A 44 -9.74 5.47 0.16
C LEU A 44 -10.58 4.23 -0.16
N GLU A 45 -11.91 4.38 -0.21
CA GLU A 45 -12.82 3.28 -0.58
C GLU A 45 -12.59 2.82 -2.02
N GLU A 46 -12.33 3.74 -2.94
CA GLU A 46 -11.96 3.40 -4.32
C GLU A 46 -10.61 2.69 -4.38
N ALA A 47 -9.61 3.17 -3.63
CA ALA A 47 -8.31 2.51 -3.52
C ALA A 47 -8.44 1.07 -3.01
N ALA A 48 -9.32 0.84 -2.02
CA ALA A 48 -9.63 -0.49 -1.52
C ALA A 48 -10.30 -1.37 -2.57
N ARG A 49 -11.25 -0.82 -3.34
CA ARG A 49 -11.93 -1.55 -4.41
C ARG A 49 -10.99 -1.96 -5.53
N ARG A 50 -10.02 -1.11 -5.88
CA ARG A 50 -8.97 -1.41 -6.88
C ARG A 50 -7.84 -2.29 -6.33
N GLY A 51 -7.86 -2.62 -5.03
CA GLY A 51 -6.88 -3.51 -4.38
C GLY A 51 -5.62 -2.82 -3.87
N PHE A 52 -5.51 -1.49 -3.99
CA PHE A 52 -4.35 -0.72 -3.52
C PHE A 52 -4.34 -0.52 -1.99
N TYR A 53 -5.44 -0.82 -1.31
CA TYR A 53 -5.57 -0.73 0.15
C TYR A 53 -5.72 -2.12 0.80
N SER A 54 -4.84 -3.06 0.44
CA SER A 54 -4.80 -4.42 0.99
C SER A 54 -3.48 -4.71 1.70
N PRO A 55 -3.49 -5.35 2.89
CA PRO A 55 -2.27 -5.71 3.60
C PRO A 55 -1.40 -6.71 2.83
N LEU A 56 -2.03 -7.62 2.07
CA LEU A 56 -1.32 -8.61 1.25
C LEU A 56 -0.62 -7.94 0.07
N PHE A 57 -1.28 -6.95 -0.55
CA PHE A 57 -0.70 -6.17 -1.65
C PHE A 57 0.60 -5.49 -1.21
N TYR A 58 0.60 -4.79 -0.07
CA TYR A 58 1.82 -4.17 0.45
C TYR A 58 2.91 -5.16 0.82
N ARG A 59 2.54 -6.32 1.38
CA ARG A 59 3.51 -7.38 1.68
C ARG A 59 4.19 -7.88 0.40
N ASP A 60 3.45 -8.03 -0.68
CA ASP A 60 3.99 -8.50 -1.96
C ASP A 60 4.89 -7.43 -2.61
N LEU A 61 4.54 -6.14 -2.49
CA LEU A 61 5.41 -5.04 -2.93
C LEU A 61 6.73 -4.96 -2.14
N ILE A 62 6.67 -5.14 -0.81
CA ILE A 62 7.85 -5.14 0.08
C ILE A 62 8.71 -6.40 -0.16
N GLY A 63 8.08 -7.53 -0.50
CA GLY A 63 8.74 -8.80 -0.75
C GLY A 63 9.37 -8.93 -2.16
N ASP A 64 9.21 -7.93 -3.03
CA ASP A 64 9.80 -7.92 -4.35
C ASP A 64 11.34 -8.00 -4.26
N PRO A 65 11.98 -9.04 -4.83
CA PRO A 65 13.43 -9.22 -4.75
C PRO A 65 14.22 -8.12 -5.47
N THR A 66 13.60 -7.40 -6.41
CA THR A 66 14.23 -6.26 -7.08
C THR A 66 14.16 -4.97 -6.26
N GLY A 67 13.20 -4.90 -5.32
CA GLY A 67 12.92 -3.70 -4.52
C GLY A 67 12.30 -2.52 -5.30
N LEU A 68 11.95 -2.69 -6.59
CA LEU A 68 11.46 -1.60 -7.43
C LEU A 68 9.94 -1.41 -7.37
N SER A 69 9.17 -2.46 -7.09
CA SER A 69 7.71 -2.38 -7.13
C SER A 69 7.12 -1.36 -6.16
N LEU A 70 7.64 -1.30 -4.92
CA LEU A 70 7.15 -0.35 -3.92
C LEU A 70 7.45 1.12 -4.29
N PRO A 71 8.69 1.49 -4.66
CA PRO A 71 9.00 2.83 -5.18
C PRO A 71 8.14 3.23 -6.38
N MET A 72 7.98 2.35 -7.38
CA MET A 72 7.18 2.65 -8.58
C MET A 72 5.71 2.88 -8.24
N PHE A 73 5.13 2.06 -7.35
CA PHE A 73 3.78 2.27 -6.85
C PHE A 73 3.63 3.61 -6.11
N MET A 74 4.58 3.95 -5.23
CA MET A 74 4.53 5.20 -4.47
C MET A 74 4.70 6.43 -5.37
N GLU A 75 5.59 6.38 -6.35
CA GLU A 75 5.83 7.47 -7.30
C GLU A 75 4.55 7.86 -8.05
N GLU A 76 3.85 6.88 -8.63
CA GLU A 76 2.61 7.11 -9.37
C GLU A 76 1.46 7.59 -8.48
N LEU A 77 1.38 7.05 -7.25
CA LEU A 77 0.36 7.48 -6.30
C LEU A 77 0.58 8.94 -5.86
N PHE A 78 1.82 9.31 -5.57
CA PHE A 78 2.19 10.67 -5.15
C PHE A 78 2.17 11.68 -6.27
N TRP A 79 2.31 11.25 -7.53
CA TRP A 79 2.08 12.09 -8.70
C TRP A 79 0.66 12.70 -8.72
N GLY A 80 -0.34 11.95 -8.22
CA GLY A 80 -1.70 12.45 -8.05
C GLY A 80 -1.81 13.53 -6.97
N CYS A 81 -1.47 13.17 -5.72
CA CYS A 81 -1.42 14.09 -4.58
C CYS A 81 -0.66 13.42 -3.42
N ALA A 82 0.37 14.08 -2.90
CA ALA A 82 1.15 13.56 -1.77
C ALA A 82 0.32 13.35 -0.49
N GLY A 83 -0.59 14.27 -0.17
CA GLY A 83 -1.43 14.19 1.04
C GLY A 83 -2.40 13.01 1.00
N ILE A 84 -3.14 12.88 -0.10
CA ILE A 84 -4.09 11.77 -0.29
C ILE A 84 -3.34 10.44 -0.42
N GLY A 85 -2.22 10.41 -1.16
CA GLY A 85 -1.38 9.22 -1.27
C GLY A 85 -0.87 8.75 0.09
N LEU A 86 -0.50 9.68 0.98
CA LEU A 86 -0.07 9.34 2.34
C LEU A 86 -1.22 8.76 3.17
N ALA A 87 -2.46 9.27 3.02
CA ALA A 87 -3.63 8.71 3.69
C ALA A 87 -3.88 7.23 3.32
N ILE A 88 -3.59 6.86 2.06
CA ILE A 88 -3.70 5.48 1.57
C ILE A 88 -2.56 4.60 2.08
N VAL A 89 -1.32 5.11 2.09
CA VAL A 89 -0.10 4.33 2.40
C VAL A 89 0.16 4.19 3.90
N MET A 90 -0.24 5.17 4.72
CA MET A 90 0.09 5.20 6.15
C MET A 90 -0.30 3.94 6.94
N PRO A 91 -1.48 3.34 6.73
CA PRO A 91 -1.85 2.11 7.41
C PRO A 91 -0.90 0.94 7.14
N ALA A 92 -0.29 0.89 5.95
CA ALA A 92 0.72 -0.11 5.62
C ALA A 92 1.99 0.06 6.47
N LEU A 93 2.43 1.30 6.76
CA LEU A 93 3.57 1.55 7.64
C LEU A 93 3.31 1.08 9.07
N ALA A 94 2.11 1.35 9.60
CA ALA A 94 1.70 0.87 10.91
C ALA A 94 1.66 -0.66 10.96
N LEU A 95 1.15 -1.30 9.89
CA LEU A 95 1.13 -2.74 9.76
C LEU A 95 2.54 -3.35 9.71
N SER A 96 3.47 -2.74 8.97
CA SER A 96 4.88 -3.18 8.95
C SER A 96 5.52 -3.12 10.33
N ALA A 97 5.24 -2.06 11.10
CA ALA A 97 5.74 -1.95 12.48
C ALA A 97 5.18 -3.06 13.39
N ILE A 98 3.88 -3.34 13.29
CA ILE A 98 3.26 -4.46 14.03
C ILE A 98 3.86 -5.79 13.60
N GLY A 99 4.02 -6.02 12.29
CA GLY A 99 4.61 -7.24 11.75
C GLY A 99 6.02 -7.52 12.26
N GLN A 100 6.84 -6.47 12.42
CA GLN A 100 8.19 -6.59 12.97
C GLN A 100 8.22 -6.74 14.50
N ALA A 101 7.33 -6.07 15.23
CA ALA A 101 7.30 -6.10 16.69
C ALA A 101 6.53 -7.30 17.29
N ALA A 102 5.75 -8.00 16.46
CA ALA A 102 4.94 -9.14 16.85
C ALA A 102 5.81 -10.34 17.26
N SER A 103 6.11 -10.44 18.55
CA SER A 103 6.69 -11.65 19.13
C SER A 103 5.60 -12.72 19.31
N ARG A 104 5.93 -13.98 19.00
CA ARG A 104 5.03 -15.15 19.12
C ARG A 104 4.39 -15.27 20.51
N ASN A 105 5.09 -14.77 21.53
CA ASN A 105 4.70 -14.84 22.93
C ASN A 105 3.58 -13.84 23.30
N ARG A 106 3.40 -12.76 22.53
CA ARG A 106 2.34 -11.75 22.75
C ARG A 106 0.98 -12.17 22.18
N CYS A 107 0.97 -13.00 21.13
CA CYS A 107 -0.29 -13.54 20.57
C CYS A 107 -0.79 -14.75 21.38
N CYS A 108 0.12 -15.57 21.90
CA CYS A 108 -0.22 -16.82 22.59
C CYS A 108 -0.39 -16.72 24.12
N SER A 109 -0.07 -15.59 24.76
CA SER A 109 -0.22 -15.46 26.23
C SER A 109 -1.68 -15.41 26.71
N GLY A 110 -2.65 -15.22 25.81
CA GLY A 110 -4.09 -15.19 26.13
C GLY A 110 -4.92 -16.38 25.60
N ARG A 111 -4.36 -17.26 24.76
CA ARG A 111 -5.10 -18.42 24.21
C ARG A 111 -4.34 -19.72 24.46
N ARG A 112 -4.64 -20.37 25.58
CA ARG A 112 -4.20 -21.74 25.87
C ARG A 112 -4.95 -22.82 25.08
N ASN A 113 -5.89 -22.48 24.20
CA ASN A 113 -6.70 -23.51 23.53
C ASN A 113 -7.36 -23.08 22.21
N VAL A 114 -6.62 -22.45 21.29
CA VAL A 114 -7.12 -22.32 19.91
C VAL A 114 -6.13 -23.04 19.00
N SER A 115 -6.51 -24.26 18.61
CA SER A 115 -6.00 -24.95 17.45
C SER A 115 -5.99 -23.98 16.27
N ALA A 116 -4.81 -23.66 15.76
CA ALA A 116 -4.66 -22.83 14.59
C ALA A 116 -5.39 -23.50 13.41
N PRO A 117 -6.39 -22.85 12.78
CA PRO A 117 -6.74 -23.20 11.43
C PRO A 117 -5.68 -22.57 10.52
N GLN A 118 -4.92 -23.43 9.84
CA GLN A 118 -4.20 -23.10 8.61
C GLN A 118 -5.22 -22.68 7.55
N VAL A 119 -5.54 -21.39 7.37
CA VAL A 119 -6.48 -20.98 6.32
C VAL A 119 -6.21 -19.55 5.82
N ILE A 120 -5.78 -19.52 4.54
CA ILE A 120 -5.92 -18.50 3.47
C ILE A 120 -5.21 -17.16 3.66
#